data_AF-A0A4Q6EZ33-F1
#
_entry.id   AF-A0A4Q6EZ33-F1
#
_cell.length_a   1.000
_cell.length_b   1.000
_cell.length_c   1.000
_cell.angle_alpha   90.00
_cell.angle_beta   90.00
_cell.angle_gamma   90.00
#
_symmetry.space_group_name_H-M   'P 1'
#
loop_
_entity.id
_entity.type
_entity.pdbx_description
1 polymer ?
#
loop_
_entity_poly.entity_id
_entity_poly.type
_entity_poly.pdbx_seq_one_letter_code
_entity_poly.pdbx_strand_id
1 'polypeptide(L)'
;LEILRLETAESTAEWIAETIRPEVPLKEVKESLVLLLELGYLKFDEVRQRLYPTDATITTGNEVLTLALMSFHRQMLKLSVEALDNVPRDDRDISAITITASPALKEQFKDELIALRKRFLQLSAEELNPTDVLQVNLQMFPLVKKKG
;
A
#
# COMPACT_ATOMS: atom_id res chain seq x y z
N LEU A 1 8.08 -1.58 -1.59
CA LEU A 1 8.68 -1.24 -2.90
C LEU A 1 8.71 0.27 -3.10
N GLU A 2 7.59 0.97 -2.93
CA GLU A 2 7.50 2.42 -3.17
C GLU A 2 8.55 3.27 -2.45
N ILE A 3 8.98 2.89 -1.25
CA ILE A 3 10.06 3.58 -0.51
C ILE A 3 11.38 3.68 -1.30
N LEU A 4 11.64 2.75 -2.22
CA LEU A 4 12.83 2.77 -3.06
C LEU A 4 12.71 3.73 -4.25
N ARG A 5 11.53 4.33 -4.48
CA ARG A 5 11.33 5.39 -5.49
C ARG A 5 11.78 6.76 -4.99
N LEU A 6 11.92 6.93 -3.68
CA LEU A 6 12.42 8.18 -3.09
C LEU A 6 13.85 8.45 -3.57
N GLU A 7 14.19 9.70 -3.85
CA GLU A 7 15.56 10.07 -4.25
C GLU A 7 16.57 9.79 -3.14
N THR A 8 16.14 9.91 -1.88
CA THR A 8 16.95 9.68 -0.68
C THR A 8 17.12 8.21 -0.31
N ALA A 9 16.56 7.27 -1.08
CA ALA A 9 16.59 5.87 -0.71
C ALA A 9 17.99 5.27 -0.82
N GLU A 10 18.55 4.85 0.32
CA GLU A 10 19.83 4.13 0.39
C GLU A 10 19.72 2.67 -0.07
N SER A 11 18.50 2.13 -0.10
CA SER A 11 18.19 0.77 -0.55
C SER A 11 18.90 -0.36 0.23
N THR A 12 19.50 -0.07 1.39
CA THR A 12 20.04 -1.08 2.30
C THR A 12 18.93 -1.66 3.18
N ALA A 13 19.11 -2.90 3.67
CA ALA A 13 18.11 -3.54 4.51
C ALA A 13 17.97 -2.83 5.86
N GLU A 14 19.09 -2.34 6.40
CA GLU A 14 19.18 -1.56 7.63
C GLU A 14 18.38 -0.26 7.50
N TRP A 15 18.64 0.52 6.44
CA TRP A 15 17.89 1.75 6.18
C TRP A 15 16.39 1.50 6.01
N ILE A 16 15.99 0.46 5.27
CA ILE A 16 14.58 0.15 5.08
C ILE A 16 13.92 -0.20 6.42
N ALA A 17 14.55 -1.05 7.24
CA ALA A 17 14.01 -1.50 8.53
C ALA A 17 13.76 -0.33 9.49
N GLU A 18 14.65 0.66 9.49
CA GLU A 18 14.58 1.86 10.34
C GLU A 18 13.63 2.93 9.79
N THR A 19 13.42 2.98 8.46
CA THR A 19 12.64 4.05 7.82
C THR A 19 11.14 3.74 7.73
N ILE A 20 10.76 2.48 7.53
CA ILE A 20 9.35 2.11 7.35
C ILE A 20 8.59 2.09 8.68
N ARG A 21 7.28 2.35 8.60
CA ARG A 21 6.36 2.24 9.74
C ARG A 21 5.35 1.13 9.49
N PRO A 22 5.14 0.22 10.45
CA PRO A 22 5.88 0.06 11.69
C PRO A 22 7.28 -0.51 11.40
N GLU A 23 8.20 -0.39 12.35
CA GLU A 23 9.52 -1.02 12.24
C GLU A 23 9.36 -2.52 12.00
N VAL A 24 10.11 -3.03 11.02
CA VAL A 24 10.12 -4.46 10.66
C VAL A 24 11.47 -5.03 11.02
N PRO A 25 11.54 -6.25 11.59
CA PRO A 25 12.81 -6.87 11.91
C PRO A 25 13.75 -6.93 10.69
N LEU A 26 15.01 -6.52 10.88
CA LEU A 26 16.02 -6.49 9.80
C LEU A 26 16.12 -7.82 9.03
N LYS A 27 15.94 -8.95 9.72
CA LYS A 27 15.94 -10.29 9.13
C LYS A 27 14.82 -10.44 8.09
N GLU A 28 13.60 -10.01 8.40
CA GLU A 28 12.45 -10.10 7.50
C GLU A 28 12.61 -9.18 6.29
N VAL A 29 13.22 -7.99 6.49
CA VAL A 29 13.55 -7.08 5.38
C VAL A 29 14.56 -7.73 4.43
N LYS A 30 15.63 -8.34 4.97
CA LYS A 30 16.64 -9.05 4.15
C LYS A 30 16.02 -10.19 3.35
N GLU A 31 15.22 -11.03 3.99
CA GLU A 31 14.52 -12.14 3.33
C GLU A 31 13.57 -11.64 2.23
N SER A 32 12.84 -10.54 2.49
CA SER A 32 11.94 -9.93 1.52
C SER A 32 12.67 -9.33 0.33
N LEU A 33 13.80 -8.65 0.54
CA LEU A 33 14.60 -8.07 -0.56
C LEU A 33 15.15 -9.14 -1.49
N VAL A 34 15.66 -10.25 -0.94
CA VAL A 34 16.13 -11.39 -1.72
C VAL A 34 15.00 -11.95 -2.58
N LEU A 35 13.85 -12.22 -1.97
CA LEU A 35 12.67 -12.74 -2.68
C LEU A 35 12.22 -11.79 -3.80
N LEU A 36 12.16 -10.48 -3.53
CA LEU A 36 11.72 -9.48 -4.52
C LEU A 36 12.70 -9.35 -5.69
N LEU A 37 14.00 -9.55 -5.46
CA LEU A 37 15.02 -9.63 -6.52
C LEU A 37 14.85 -10.90 -7.36
N GLU A 38 14.69 -12.06 -6.71
CA GLU A 38 14.48 -13.35 -7.39
C GLU A 38 13.23 -13.35 -8.27
N LEU A 39 12.15 -12.72 -7.80
CA LEU A 39 10.89 -12.58 -8.54
C LEU A 39 10.94 -11.47 -9.60
N GLY A 40 12.03 -10.69 -9.68
CA GLY A 40 12.20 -9.62 -10.65
C GLY A 40 11.38 -8.35 -10.37
N TYR A 41 10.82 -8.20 -9.17
CA TYR A 41 10.15 -6.97 -8.71
C TYR A 41 11.13 -5.86 -8.32
N LEU A 42 12.39 -6.22 -8.08
CA LEU A 42 13.50 -5.30 -7.84
C LEU A 42 14.63 -5.55 -8.85
N LYS A 43 15.36 -4.49 -9.17
CA LYS A 43 16.63 -4.54 -9.91
C LYS A 43 17.65 -3.61 -9.27
N PHE A 44 18.93 -3.87 -9.51
CA PHE A 44 20.02 -3.00 -9.10
C PHE A 44 20.35 -2.01 -10.23
N ASP A 45 20.40 -0.72 -9.90
CA ASP A 45 20.85 0.35 -10.79
C ASP A 45 22.35 0.57 -10.54
N GLU A 46 23.18 0.15 -11.50
CA GLU A 46 24.65 0.29 -11.44
C GLU A 46 25.12 1.75 -11.45
N VAL A 47 24.35 2.68 -12.02
CA VAL A 47 24.75 4.10 -12.08
C VAL A 47 24.49 4.77 -10.74
N ARG A 48 23.31 4.50 -10.16
CA ARG A 48 22.90 5.06 -8.87
C ARG A 48 23.36 4.23 -7.67
N GLN A 49 23.94 3.06 -7.90
CA GLN A 49 24.39 2.10 -6.90
C GLN A 49 23.30 1.75 -5.88
N ARG A 50 22.05 1.55 -6.33
CA ARG A 50 20.90 1.29 -5.46
C ARG A 50 19.85 0.39 -6.09
N LEU A 51 19.03 -0.27 -5.26
CA LEU A 51 17.87 -1.04 -5.72
C LEU A 51 16.73 -0.11 -6.16
N TYR A 52 16.00 -0.52 -7.20
CA TYR A 52 14.81 0.16 -7.69
C TYR A 52 13.68 -0.84 -8.05
N PRO A 53 12.39 -0.46 -7.88
CA PRO A 53 11.25 -1.29 -8.29
C PRO A 53 11.13 -1.42 -9.81
N THR A 54 10.65 -2.57 -10.27
CA THR A 54 10.30 -2.81 -11.67
C THR A 54 8.80 -2.69 -11.91
N ASP A 55 8.37 -2.67 -13.17
CA ASP A 55 6.96 -2.75 -13.57
C ASP A 55 6.46 -4.20 -13.68
N ALA A 56 7.11 -5.16 -13.01
CA ALA A 56 6.69 -6.56 -13.05
C ALA A 56 5.33 -6.71 -12.35
N THR A 57 4.34 -7.22 -13.09
CA THR A 57 3.00 -7.47 -12.56
C THR A 57 2.98 -8.79 -11.79
N ILE A 58 2.35 -8.80 -10.60
CA ILE A 58 2.19 -10.02 -9.81
C ILE A 58 1.27 -10.99 -10.54
N THR A 59 1.82 -12.11 -11.03
CA THR A 59 1.07 -13.22 -11.64
C THR A 59 1.13 -14.44 -10.72
N THR A 60 0.02 -14.78 -10.07
CA THR A 60 -0.12 -16.02 -9.28
C THR A 60 -1.57 -16.51 -9.38
N GLY A 61 -1.82 -17.81 -9.23
CA GLY A 61 -3.16 -18.42 -9.40
C GLY A 61 -4.25 -17.80 -8.50
N ASN A 62 -5.48 -17.78 -9.01
CA ASN A 62 -6.62 -17.01 -8.46
C ASN A 62 -6.91 -17.21 -6.96
N GLU A 63 -6.81 -18.45 -6.44
CA GLU A 63 -7.12 -18.75 -5.04
C GLU A 63 -6.04 -18.25 -4.07
N VAL A 64 -4.76 -18.47 -4.40
CA VAL A 64 -3.61 -17.98 -3.64
C VAL A 64 -3.58 -16.44 -3.63
N LEU A 65 -3.89 -15.83 -4.78
CA LEU A 65 -4.05 -14.39 -4.92
C LEU A 65 -5.12 -13.84 -3.96
N THR A 66 -6.24 -14.55 -3.80
CA THR A 66 -7.35 -14.12 -2.94
C THR A 66 -6.94 -14.12 -1.46
N LEU A 67 -6.28 -15.18 -0.98
CA LEU A 67 -5.80 -15.25 0.41
C LEU A 67 -4.74 -14.19 0.71
N ALA A 68 -3.77 -14.02 -0.19
CA ALA A 68 -2.74 -13.00 -0.07
C ALA A 68 -3.36 -11.58 -0.04
N LEU A 69 -4.35 -11.31 -0.91
CA LEU A 69 -5.05 -10.04 -0.94
C LEU A 69 -5.82 -9.76 0.36
N MET A 70 -6.49 -10.77 0.92
CA MET A 70 -7.15 -10.63 2.22
C MET A 70 -6.16 -10.37 3.35
N SER A 71 -5.01 -11.05 3.34
CA SER A 71 -3.93 -10.82 4.32
C SER A 71 -3.39 -9.40 4.22
N PHE A 72 -3.10 -8.94 3.01
CA PHE A 72 -2.69 -7.56 2.73
C PHE A 72 -3.70 -6.55 3.27
N HIS A 73 -4.99 -6.71 2.96
CA HIS A 73 -6.00 -5.80 3.47
C HIS A 73 -6.11 -5.80 4.99
N ARG A 74 -6.00 -6.95 5.66
CA ARG A 74 -5.96 -7.00 7.14
C ARG A 74 -4.77 -6.24 7.70
N GLN A 75 -3.59 -6.41 7.09
CA GLN A 75 -2.39 -5.71 7.53
C GLN A 75 -2.56 -4.20 7.34
N MET A 76 -3.03 -3.73 6.18
CA MET A 76 -3.25 -2.30 5.93
C MET A 76 -4.27 -1.69 6.89
N LEU A 77 -5.34 -2.43 7.24
CA LEU A 77 -6.30 -1.98 8.25
C LEU A 77 -5.69 -1.88 9.65
N LYS A 78 -4.81 -2.82 10.02
CA LYS A 78 -4.07 -2.75 11.29
C LYS A 78 -3.19 -1.49 11.33
N LEU A 79 -2.50 -1.17 10.23
CA LEU A 79 -1.71 0.05 10.12
C LEU A 79 -2.56 1.31 10.26
N SER A 80 -3.76 1.34 9.68
CA SER A 80 -4.68 2.48 9.87
C SER A 80 -5.04 2.70 11.33
N VAL A 81 -5.23 1.63 12.11
CA VAL A 81 -5.53 1.74 13.54
C VAL A 81 -4.32 2.28 14.29
N GLU A 82 -3.14 1.71 14.07
CA GLU A 82 -1.89 2.17 14.71
C GLU A 82 -1.54 3.62 14.34
N ALA A 83 -1.90 4.06 13.13
CA ALA A 83 -1.68 5.43 12.69
C ALA A 83 -2.46 6.46 13.52
N LEU A 84 -3.54 6.07 14.23
CA LEU A 84 -4.28 6.94 15.15
C LEU A 84 -3.45 7.36 16.38
N ASP A 85 -2.47 6.55 16.76
CA ASP A 85 -1.61 6.81 17.92
C ASP A 85 -0.22 7.28 17.49
N ASN A 86 0.31 6.76 16.38
CA ASN A 86 1.73 6.86 16.05
C ASN A 86 2.08 7.83 14.90
N VAL A 87 1.09 8.38 14.18
CA VAL A 87 1.32 9.38 13.13
C VAL A 87 0.78 10.74 13.59
N PRO A 88 1.53 11.85 13.53
CA PRO A 88 0.99 13.16 13.91
C PRO A 88 -0.28 13.53 13.13
N ARG A 89 -1.17 14.32 13.72
CA ARG A 89 -2.45 14.71 13.10
C ARG A 89 -2.26 15.44 11.77
N ASP A 90 -1.23 16.27 11.67
CA ASP A 90 -0.96 17.06 10.46
C ASP A 90 -0.38 16.21 9.32
N ASP A 91 0.14 15.02 9.64
CA ASP A 91 0.75 14.08 8.68
C ASP A 91 -0.22 12.95 8.28
N ARG A 92 -1.46 12.96 8.77
CA ARG A 92 -2.48 11.94 8.46
C ARG A 92 -3.84 12.56 8.17
N ASP A 93 -4.54 11.97 7.19
CA ASP A 93 -5.96 12.24 6.98
C ASP A 93 -6.78 10.98 7.26
N ILE A 94 -7.44 10.95 8.42
CA ILE A 94 -8.31 9.85 8.83
C ILE A 94 -9.71 10.42 9.07
N SER A 95 -10.61 10.14 8.14
CA SER A 95 -11.99 10.57 8.19
C SER A 95 -12.95 9.42 7.89
N ALA A 96 -14.17 9.51 8.42
CA ALA A 96 -15.20 8.50 8.24
C ALA A 96 -16.59 9.13 8.20
N ILE A 97 -17.49 8.55 7.39
CA ILE A 97 -18.90 8.93 7.29
C ILE A 97 -19.78 7.69 7.45
N THR A 98 -20.99 7.89 7.99
CA THR A 98 -22.03 6.85 8.03
C THR A 98 -23.24 7.35 7.26
N ILE A 99 -23.62 6.62 6.21
CA ILE A 99 -24.65 7.04 5.26
C ILE A 99 -25.61 5.90 4.94
N THR A 100 -26.84 6.24 4.59
CA THR A 100 -27.85 5.30 4.08
C THR A 100 -27.80 5.25 2.56
N ALA A 101 -27.90 4.05 1.97
CA ALA A 101 -27.89 3.88 0.52
C ALA A 101 -28.86 2.79 0.07
N SER A 102 -29.54 3.03 -1.05
CA SER A 102 -30.22 1.96 -1.80
C SER A 102 -29.18 1.02 -2.42
N PRO A 103 -29.56 -0.19 -2.89
CA PRO A 103 -28.65 -1.07 -3.61
C PRO A 103 -28.02 -0.39 -4.84
N ALA A 104 -28.78 0.38 -5.60
CA ALA A 104 -28.27 1.11 -6.77
C ALA A 104 -27.25 2.18 -6.37
N LEU A 105 -27.56 2.97 -5.34
CA LEU A 105 -26.63 4.00 -4.84
C LEU A 105 -25.36 3.39 -4.23
N LYS A 106 -25.48 2.21 -3.60
CA LYS A 106 -24.32 1.46 -3.09
C LYS A 106 -23.37 1.06 -4.21
N GLU A 107 -23.86 0.60 -5.36
CA GLU A 107 -22.99 0.29 -6.50
C GLU A 107 -22.34 1.55 -7.07
N GLN A 108 -23.08 2.66 -7.19
CA GLN A 108 -22.51 3.96 -7.59
C GLN A 108 -21.36 4.39 -6.66
N PHE A 109 -21.52 4.24 -5.34
CA PHE A 109 -20.44 4.54 -4.40
C PHE A 109 -19.21 3.64 -4.59
N LYS A 110 -19.38 2.36 -4.98
CA LYS A 110 -18.21 1.52 -5.31
C LYS A 110 -17.47 2.02 -6.53
N ASP A 111 -18.21 2.46 -7.56
CA ASP A 111 -17.61 3.00 -8.79
C ASP A 111 -16.82 4.28 -8.51
N GLU A 112 -17.34 5.17 -7.67
CA GLU A 112 -16.62 6.36 -7.19
C GLU A 112 -15.32 5.98 -6.44
N LEU A 113 -15.38 5.00 -5.54
CA LEU A 113 -14.18 4.50 -4.83
C LEU A 113 -13.17 3.84 -5.78
N ILE A 114 -13.61 3.22 -6.87
CA ILE A 114 -12.72 2.69 -7.92
C ILE A 114 -12.07 3.85 -8.69
N ALA A 115 -12.86 4.84 -9.10
CA ALA A 115 -12.39 5.99 -9.86
C ALA A 115 -11.37 6.80 -9.07
N LEU A 116 -11.63 7.05 -7.78
CA LEU A 116 -10.72 7.77 -6.89
C LEU A 116 -9.37 7.04 -6.74
N ARG A 117 -9.38 5.72 -6.54
CA ARG A 117 -8.13 4.92 -6.47
C ARG A 117 -7.33 5.00 -7.76
N LYS A 118 -8.00 4.87 -8.92
CA LYS A 118 -7.34 5.02 -10.23
C LYS A 118 -6.74 6.41 -10.39
N ARG A 119 -7.44 7.45 -9.94
CA ARG A 119 -6.95 8.82 -10.00
C ARG A 119 -5.70 9.01 -9.12
N PHE A 120 -5.67 8.47 -7.91
CA PHE A 120 -4.47 8.55 -7.05
C PHE A 120 -3.28 7.81 -7.66
N LEU A 121 -3.48 6.62 -8.22
CA LEU A 121 -2.42 5.89 -8.92
C LEU A 121 -1.89 6.66 -10.13
N GLN A 122 -2.77 7.29 -10.91
CA GLN A 122 -2.37 8.14 -12.02
C GLN A 122 -1.51 9.32 -11.55
N LEU A 123 -1.97 10.06 -10.54
CA LEU A 123 -1.23 11.21 -9.99
C LEU A 123 0.13 10.78 -9.46
N SER A 124 0.20 9.65 -8.74
CA SER A 124 1.46 9.11 -8.23
C SER A 124 2.42 8.65 -9.33
N ALA A 125 1.92 8.17 -10.47
CA ALA A 125 2.75 7.76 -11.59
C ALA A 125 3.28 8.96 -12.40
N GLU A 126 2.61 10.10 -12.32
CA GLU A 126 3.01 11.37 -12.95
C GLU A 126 3.99 12.17 -12.09
N GLU A 127 4.16 11.81 -10.80
CA GLU A 127 5.11 12.45 -9.88
C GLU A 127 6.56 12.05 -10.21
N LEU A 128 7.44 13.05 -10.33
CA LEU A 128 8.83 12.86 -10.73
C LEU A 128 9.77 12.77 -9.52
N ASN A 129 9.45 13.46 -8.42
CA ASN A 129 10.32 13.60 -7.26
C ASN A 129 9.56 13.26 -5.97
N PRO A 130 9.10 12.01 -5.78
CA PRO A 130 8.35 11.64 -4.59
C PRO A 130 9.24 11.75 -3.35
N THR A 131 8.74 12.42 -2.32
CA THR A 131 9.39 12.54 -0.99
C THR A 131 8.75 11.65 0.06
N ASP A 132 7.53 11.18 -0.21
CA ASP A 132 6.71 10.47 0.77
C ASP A 132 6.08 9.20 0.19
N VAL A 133 5.83 8.24 1.07
CA VAL A 133 5.09 7.02 0.75
C VAL A 133 3.82 7.00 1.58
N LEU A 134 2.67 7.09 0.91
CA LEU A 134 1.37 7.14 1.55
C LEU A 134 0.61 5.83 1.36
N GLN A 135 0.13 5.25 2.47
CA GLN A 135 -0.84 4.17 2.41
C GLN A 135 -2.25 4.76 2.45
N VAL A 136 -2.98 4.66 1.34
CA VAL A 136 -4.37 5.12 1.25
C VAL A 136 -5.33 3.95 1.37
N ASN A 137 -6.24 4.06 2.33
CA ASN A 137 -7.19 3.03 2.70
C ASN A 137 -8.62 3.57 2.53
N LEU A 138 -9.38 2.98 1.60
CA LEU A 138 -10.78 3.32 1.34
C LEU A 138 -11.65 2.08 1.55
N GLN A 139 -12.55 2.11 2.53
CA GLN A 139 -13.43 0.98 2.84
C GLN A 139 -14.89 1.40 2.86
N MET A 140 -15.74 0.58 2.26
CA MET A 140 -17.19 0.66 2.38
C MET A 140 -17.75 -0.73 2.68
N PHE A 141 -18.45 -0.85 3.81
CA PHE A 141 -19.05 -2.10 4.24
C PHE A 141 -20.42 -1.84 4.88
N PRO A 142 -21.37 -2.79 4.80
CA PRO A 142 -22.66 -2.64 5.45
C PRO A 142 -22.52 -2.73 6.97
N LEU A 143 -23.15 -1.81 7.70
CA LEU A 143 -23.28 -1.87 9.16
C LEU A 143 -24.54 -2.61 9.63
N VAL A 144 -25.43 -2.95 8.70
CA VAL A 144 -26.67 -3.70 8.97
C VAL A 144 -26.59 -5.10 8.40
N LYS A 145 -27.07 -6.08 9.17
CA LYS A 145 -27.22 -7.46 8.69
C LYS A 145 -28.38 -7.51 7.70
N LYS A 146 -28.21 -8.19 6.56
CA LYS A 146 -29.36 -8.63 5.77
C LYS A 146 -30.10 -9.66 6.62
N LYS A 147 -31.36 -9.40 6.98
CA LYS A 147 -32.23 -10.46 7.50
C LYS A 147 -32.52 -11.38 6.32
N GLY A 148 -32.32 -12.68 6.52
CA GLY A 148 -32.76 -13.72 5.58
C GLY A 148 -34.27 -13.76 5.48
#